data_AF-A0A259SQ44-F1
#
_entry.id   AF-A0A259SQ44-F1
#
_cell.length_a   1.000
_cell.length_b   1.000
_cell.length_c   1.000
_cell.angle_alpha   90.00
_cell.angle_beta   90.00
_cell.angle_gamma   90.00
#
_symmetry.space_group_name_H-M   'P 1'
#
loop_
_entity.id
_entity.type
_entity.pdbx_description
1 polymer ?
#
loop_
_entity_poly.entity_id
_entity_poly.type
_entity_poly.pdbx_seq_one_letter_code
_entity_poly.pdbx_strand_id
1 'polypeptide(L)'
;MTALNPSAPLRVAIVGAGPAGIYAGNILANAVAARAGRGPEDTDADAADTTAGGLGYDAVEIDLFESLPAPYGLIRYGVAPDHPRIKGIVNSLHEMLDAQAVGADRRVIRFLGNIEIGRDVSLDELQARYHAVVLATGAIRD
;
A
#
# COMPACT_ATOMS: atom_id res chain seq x y z
N MET A 1 -17.08 -1.83 -16.97
CA MET A 1 -15.68 -2.23 -17.24
C MET A 1 -14.94 -1.02 -17.78
N THR A 2 -14.33 -0.24 -16.89
CA THR A 2 -13.47 0.89 -17.29
C THR A 2 -12.23 0.30 -17.95
N ALA A 3 -11.94 0.69 -19.18
CA ALA A 3 -10.74 0.27 -19.88
C ALA A 3 -9.51 0.71 -19.07
N LEU A 4 -8.61 -0.24 -18.75
CA LEU A 4 -7.36 0.02 -18.07
C LEU A 4 -6.51 0.90 -19.00
N ASN A 5 -6.28 2.14 -18.61
CA ASN A 5 -5.45 3.06 -19.37
C ASN A 5 -4.00 2.87 -18.89
N PRO A 6 -3.09 2.27 -19.69
CA PRO A 6 -1.78 1.83 -19.21
C PRO A 6 -0.86 2.98 -18.78
N SER A 7 -1.20 4.22 -19.13
CA SER A 7 -0.44 5.41 -18.72
C SER A 7 -0.83 5.96 -17.34
N ALA A 8 -1.96 5.57 -16.76
CA ALA A 8 -2.39 6.08 -15.45
C ALA A 8 -1.81 5.20 -14.33
N PRO A 9 -1.40 5.75 -13.18
CA PRO A 9 -0.89 4.93 -12.10
C PRO A 9 -1.99 4.02 -11.53
N LEU A 10 -1.58 2.83 -11.07
CA LEU A 10 -2.42 1.96 -10.26
C LEU A 10 -2.72 2.67 -8.93
N ARG A 11 -3.96 3.15 -8.77
CA ARG A 11 -4.44 3.71 -7.50
C ARG A 11 -4.96 2.63 -6.55
N VAL A 12 -4.37 2.51 -5.37
CA VAL A 12 -4.73 1.53 -4.33
C VAL A 12 -5.04 2.20 -3.00
N ALA A 13 -6.12 1.80 -2.36
CA ALA A 13 -6.41 2.16 -0.97
C ALA A 13 -5.97 1.01 -0.05
N ILE A 14 -5.26 1.33 1.02
CA ILE A 14 -4.92 0.38 2.09
C ILE A 14 -5.56 0.88 3.38
N VAL A 15 -6.34 0.02 4.04
CA VAL A 15 -7.06 0.36 5.28
C VAL A 15 -6.33 -0.24 6.47
N GLY A 16 -5.68 0.61 7.27
CA GLY A 16 -4.89 0.26 8.45
C GLY A 16 -3.40 0.56 8.25
N ALA A 17 -2.85 1.47 9.07
CA ALA A 17 -1.45 1.91 8.99
C ALA A 17 -0.52 1.17 9.96
N GLY A 18 -0.87 -0.06 10.33
CA GLY A 18 0.03 -0.97 11.04
C GLY A 18 1.13 -1.56 10.14
N PRO A 19 1.96 -2.48 10.67
CA PRO A 19 3.00 -3.15 9.89
C PRO A 19 2.46 -3.79 8.62
N ALA A 20 1.32 -4.49 8.69
CA ALA A 20 0.72 -5.16 7.54
C ALA A 20 0.42 -4.19 6.38
N GLY A 21 -0.18 -3.02 6.67
CA GLY A 21 -0.51 -2.04 5.64
C GLY A 21 0.72 -1.38 5.03
N ILE A 22 1.70 -1.03 5.86
CA ILE A 22 2.96 -0.42 5.39
C ILE A 22 3.77 -1.42 4.55
N TYR A 23 3.90 -2.67 4.99
CA TYR A 23 4.57 -3.72 4.22
C TYR A 23 3.85 -3.99 2.90
N ALA A 24 2.53 -4.11 2.92
CA ALA A 24 1.74 -4.32 1.70
C ALA A 24 1.97 -3.19 0.69
N GLY A 25 1.95 -1.93 1.16
CA GLY A 25 2.21 -0.78 0.30
C GLY A 25 3.62 -0.78 -0.29
N ASN A 26 4.64 -1.02 0.54
CA ASN A 26 6.03 -1.07 0.09
C ASN A 26 6.30 -2.22 -0.89
N ILE A 27 5.77 -3.42 -0.61
CA ILE A 27 5.91 -4.59 -1.50
C ILE A 27 5.25 -4.31 -2.84
N LEU A 28 4.04 -3.75 -2.83
CA LEU A 28 3.31 -3.40 -4.05
C LEU A 28 4.08 -2.36 -4.89
N ALA A 29 4.57 -1.30 -4.24
CA ALA A 29 5.37 -0.26 -4.91
C ALA A 29 6.61 -0.84 -5.60
N ASN A 30 7.36 -1.69 -4.89
CA ASN A 30 8.56 -2.32 -5.45
C ASN A 30 8.21 -3.31 -6.58
N ALA A 31 7.12 -4.06 -6.45
CA ALA A 31 6.69 -4.99 -7.48
C ALA A 31 6.28 -4.28 -8.79
N VAL A 32 5.57 -3.16 -8.68
CA VAL A 32 5.18 -2.34 -9.85
C VAL A 32 6.41 -1.70 -10.49
N ALA A 33 7.31 -1.10 -9.72
CA ALA A 33 8.54 -0.49 -10.23
C ALA A 33 9.47 -1.52 -10.92
N ALA A 34 9.63 -2.70 -10.32
CA ALA A 34 10.44 -3.78 -10.91
C ALA A 34 9.86 -4.29 -12.24
N ARG A 35 8.54 -4.19 -12.43
CA ARG A 35 7.88 -4.58 -13.69
C ARG A 35 7.96 -3.49 -14.74
N ALA A 36 7.85 -2.22 -14.36
CA ALA A 36 8.03 -1.09 -15.27
C ALA A 36 9.44 -1.02 -15.87
N GLY A 37 10.45 -1.53 -15.15
CA GLY A 37 11.83 -1.63 -15.64
C GLY A 37 12.11 -2.83 -16.57
N ARG A 38 11.18 -3.77 -16.75
CA ARG A 38 11.30 -4.88 -17.71
C ARG A 38 10.73 -4.44 -19.05
N GLY A 39 11.53 -4.54 -20.12
CA GLY A 39 11.04 -4.21 -21.46
C GLY A 39 9.93 -5.18 -21.89
N PRO A 40 9.07 -4.80 -22.85
CA PRO A 40 8.04 -5.70 -23.41
C PRO A 40 8.63 -6.97 -24.05
N GLU A 41 9.95 -6.97 -24.29
CA GLU A 41 10.73 -8.01 -24.96
C GLU A 41 11.23 -9.10 -23.97
N ASP A 42 11.22 -8.82 -22.67
CA ASP A 42 11.71 -9.72 -21.60
C ASP A 42 10.63 -10.68 -21.06
N THR A 43 9.51 -10.80 -21.78
CA THR A 43 8.42 -11.73 -21.41
C THR A 43 8.70 -13.11 -22.03
N ASP A 44 9.56 -13.89 -21.36
CA ASP A 44 9.76 -15.30 -21.69
C ASP A 44 8.42 -16.05 -21.62
N ALA A 45 8.09 -16.77 -22.69
CA ALA A 45 6.80 -17.41 -22.94
C ALA A 45 6.45 -18.60 -22.00
N ASP A 46 7.28 -18.88 -20.99
CA ASP A 46 7.20 -20.08 -20.14
C ASP A 46 6.61 -19.83 -18.73
N ALA A 47 5.97 -18.69 -18.48
CA ALA A 47 5.26 -18.43 -17.22
C ALA A 47 3.87 -19.10 -17.19
N ALA A 48 3.85 -20.44 -17.14
CA ALA A 48 2.65 -21.29 -17.12
C ALA A 48 1.83 -21.23 -15.80
N ASP A 49 2.01 -20.20 -14.97
CA ASP A 49 1.06 -19.86 -13.89
C ASP A 49 1.06 -18.34 -13.62
N THR A 50 0.47 -17.58 -14.55
CA THR A 50 0.02 -16.20 -14.25
C THR A 50 -1.28 -15.91 -15.00
N THR A 51 -2.39 -16.38 -14.44
CA THR A 51 -3.74 -15.91 -14.83
C THR A 51 -3.98 -14.44 -14.41
N ALA A 52 -2.97 -13.76 -13.88
CA ALA A 52 -2.92 -12.31 -13.80
C ALA A 52 -2.02 -11.79 -14.92
N GLY A 53 -2.58 -11.63 -16.13
CA GLY A 53 -1.99 -10.76 -17.14
C GLY A 53 -1.62 -9.44 -16.47
N GLY A 54 -0.36 -9.04 -16.55
CA GLY A 54 0.15 -7.88 -15.82
C GLY A 54 -0.79 -6.69 -16.00
N LEU A 55 -1.13 -6.03 -14.90
CA LEU A 55 -2.20 -5.02 -14.83
C LEU A 55 -1.97 -3.78 -15.74
N GLY A 56 -0.87 -3.74 -16.49
CA GLY A 56 -0.56 -2.71 -17.47
C GLY A 56 -0.16 -1.37 -16.85
N TYR A 57 0.28 -1.37 -15.60
CA TYR A 57 0.63 -0.14 -14.87
C TYR A 57 2.13 -0.03 -14.65
N ASP A 58 2.70 1.12 -15.03
CA ASP A 58 4.12 1.43 -14.84
C ASP A 58 4.41 2.16 -13.51
N ALA A 59 3.37 2.59 -12.81
CA ALA A 59 3.45 3.29 -11.54
C ALA A 59 2.28 2.94 -10.63
N VAL A 60 2.44 3.18 -9.32
CA VAL A 60 1.39 2.99 -8.31
C VAL A 60 1.31 4.21 -7.39
N GLU A 61 0.09 4.54 -6.98
CA GLU A 61 -0.20 5.53 -5.94
C GLU A 61 -1.01 4.87 -4.84
N ILE A 62 -0.55 5.02 -3.59
CA ILE A 62 -1.13 4.35 -2.44
C ILE A 62 -1.64 5.37 -1.45
N ASP A 63 -2.93 5.27 -1.10
CA ASP A 63 -3.51 5.99 0.03
C ASP A 63 -3.65 5.03 1.21
N LEU A 64 -2.94 5.31 2.30
CA LEU A 64 -2.92 4.53 3.51
C LEU A 64 -3.83 5.19 4.56
N PHE A 65 -5.03 4.65 4.71
CA PHE A 65 -6.05 5.13 5.65
C PHE A 65 -5.81 4.58 7.05
N GLU A 66 -5.98 5.44 8.05
CA GLU A 66 -5.89 5.08 9.46
C GLU A 66 -6.94 5.85 10.27
N SER A 67 -7.63 5.12 11.16
CA SER A 67 -8.58 5.68 12.10
C SER A 67 -7.91 6.56 13.16
N LEU A 68 -6.67 6.22 13.53
CA LEU A 68 -5.88 6.94 14.51
C LEU A 68 -5.06 8.09 13.89
N PRO A 69 -4.60 9.08 14.69
CA PRO A 69 -3.85 10.21 14.17
C PRO A 69 -2.43 9.88 13.69
N ALA A 70 -1.83 8.80 14.22
CA ALA A 70 -0.46 8.43 13.91
C ALA A 70 -0.39 6.97 13.42
N PRO A 71 0.54 6.66 12.51
CA PRO A 71 0.69 5.32 11.95
C PRO A 71 1.36 4.34 12.94
N TYR A 72 1.68 3.16 12.42
CA TYR A 72 2.40 2.03 13.03
C TYR A 72 1.55 1.06 13.85
N GLY A 73 0.25 1.32 14.03
CA GLY A 73 -0.68 0.40 14.68
C GLY A 73 -0.14 -0.09 16.03
N LEU A 74 -0.18 -1.41 16.27
CA LEU A 74 0.27 -2.00 17.53
C LEU A 74 1.75 -1.75 17.85
N ILE A 75 2.62 -1.45 16.87
CA ILE A 75 4.00 -1.07 17.19
C ILE A 75 4.04 0.24 18.00
N ARG A 76 3.10 1.15 17.75
CA ARG A 76 2.94 2.39 18.51
C ARG A 76 2.00 2.25 19.69
N TYR A 77 0.89 1.53 19.50
CA TYR A 77 -0.25 1.54 20.44
C TYR A 77 -0.40 0.26 21.27
N GLY A 78 0.36 -0.79 20.99
CA GLY A 78 0.22 -2.10 21.65
C GLY A 78 1.49 -2.58 22.35
N VAL A 79 2.67 -2.34 21.75
CA VAL A 79 3.95 -2.76 22.33
C VAL A 79 4.18 -2.04 23.66
N ALA A 80 4.37 -2.82 24.71
CA ALA A 80 4.63 -2.29 26.04
C ALA A 80 5.93 -1.46 26.09
N PRO A 81 5.99 -0.38 26.89
CA PRO A 81 7.07 0.60 26.85
C PRO A 81 8.45 0.03 27.25
N ASP A 82 8.45 -1.07 28.01
CA ASP A 82 9.60 -1.84 28.49
C ASP A 82 10.17 -2.84 27.46
N HIS A 83 9.63 -2.87 26.23
CA HIS A 83 10.08 -3.74 25.15
C HIS A 83 10.85 -2.96 24.05
N PRO A 84 12.05 -2.40 24.33
CA PRO A 84 12.77 -1.53 23.40
C PRO A 84 13.26 -2.24 22.13
N ARG A 85 13.42 -3.56 22.16
CA ARG A 85 13.87 -4.35 20.99
C ARG A 85 12.92 -4.25 19.80
N ILE A 86 11.62 -4.05 20.04
CA ILE A 86 10.62 -3.94 18.97
C ILE A 86 10.66 -2.53 18.34
N LYS A 87 11.26 -1.52 18.99
CA LYS A 87 11.36 -0.15 18.45
C LYS A 87 12.25 -0.05 17.20
N GLY A 88 13.15 -1.02 16.95
CA GLY A 88 13.97 -1.04 15.74
C GLY A 88 13.16 -1.10 14.45
N ILE A 89 11.99 -1.76 14.48
CA ILE A 89 11.12 -1.87 13.30
C ILE A 89 10.49 -0.53 12.92
N VAL A 90 10.37 0.42 13.86
CA VAL A 90 9.78 1.74 13.62
C VAL A 90 10.59 2.51 12.59
N ASN A 91 11.92 2.39 12.60
CA ASN A 91 12.77 3.07 11.62
C ASN A 91 12.52 2.53 10.21
N SER A 92 12.48 1.19 10.05
CA SER A 92 12.16 0.57 8.77
C SER A 92 10.75 0.94 8.27
N LEU A 93 9.76 0.99 9.17
CA LEU A 93 8.41 1.42 8.79
C LEU A 93 8.35 2.91 8.41
N HIS A 94 9.15 3.78 9.05
CA HIS A 94 9.28 5.17 8.63
C HIS A 94 9.91 5.26 7.23
N GLU A 95 11.03 4.57 7.00
CA GLU A 95 11.72 4.57 5.69
C GLU A 95 10.80 4.11 4.56
N MET A 96 10.00 3.05 4.79
CA MET A 96 9.01 2.57 3.83
C MET A 96 7.89 3.58 3.58
N LEU A 97 7.43 4.27 4.63
CA LEU A 97 6.39 5.28 4.50
C LEU A 97 6.89 6.53 3.76
N ASP A 98 8.15 6.91 3.95
CA ASP A 98 8.79 8.08 3.32
C ASP A 98 9.39 7.80 1.93
N ALA A 99 9.30 6.56 1.45
CA ALA A 99 9.75 6.17 0.11
C ALA A 99 9.12 7.05 -0.98
N GLN A 100 9.97 7.61 -1.84
CA GLN A 100 9.56 8.48 -2.94
C GLN A 100 9.09 7.67 -4.15
N ALA A 101 8.10 8.21 -4.86
CA ALA A 101 7.67 7.66 -6.13
C ALA A 101 8.75 7.95 -7.21
N VAL A 102 8.98 6.98 -8.09
CA VAL A 102 9.97 7.11 -9.16
C VAL A 102 9.58 8.26 -10.10
N GLY A 103 10.51 9.21 -10.31
CA GLY A 103 10.30 10.33 -11.23
C GLY A 103 9.33 11.41 -10.72
N ALA A 104 8.97 11.40 -9.43
CA ALA A 104 8.11 12.43 -8.84
C ALA A 104 8.66 12.93 -7.49
N ASP A 105 8.43 14.22 -7.21
CA ASP A 105 8.75 14.84 -5.91
C ASP A 105 7.60 14.62 -4.91
N ARG A 106 7.23 13.34 -4.70
CA ARG A 106 6.21 12.94 -3.75
C ARG A 106 6.42 11.51 -3.25
N ARG A 107 5.92 11.23 -2.06
CA ARG A 107 5.87 9.87 -1.51
C ARG A 107 4.97 8.96 -2.35
N VAL A 108 5.35 7.69 -2.47
CA VAL A 108 4.53 6.65 -3.11
C VAL A 108 3.33 6.29 -2.24
N ILE A 109 3.50 6.35 -0.91
CA ILE A 109 2.44 6.16 0.09
C ILE A 109 2.06 7.51 0.69
N ARG A 110 0.77 7.86 0.59
CA ARG A 110 0.18 9.00 1.28
C ARG A 110 -0.58 8.52 2.51
N PHE A 111 -0.11 8.92 3.69
CA PHE A 111 -0.79 8.64 4.95
C PHE A 111 -1.99 9.58 5.15
N LEU A 112 -3.13 8.99 5.50
CA LEU A 112 -4.40 9.67 5.80
C LEU A 112 -4.93 9.20 7.15
N GLY A 113 -4.48 9.85 8.23
CA GLY A 113 -4.94 9.57 9.60
C GLY A 113 -6.25 10.26 9.94
N ASN A 114 -6.85 9.86 11.07
CA ASN A 114 -8.17 10.31 11.54
C ASN A 114 -9.32 10.04 10.54
N ILE A 115 -9.23 8.98 9.74
CA ILE A 115 -10.29 8.57 8.82
C ILE A 115 -10.65 7.11 9.11
N GLU A 116 -11.83 6.90 9.67
CA GLU A 116 -12.35 5.58 9.96
C GLU A 116 -13.21 5.06 8.79
N ILE A 117 -12.74 4.00 8.13
CA ILE A 117 -13.50 3.35 7.06
C ILE A 117 -14.68 2.59 7.66
N GLY A 118 -15.87 2.82 7.08
CA GLY A 118 -17.15 2.37 7.61
C GLY A 118 -17.89 3.43 8.43
N ARG A 119 -17.21 4.50 8.89
CA ARG A 119 -17.84 5.65 9.57
C ARG A 119 -17.74 6.94 8.76
N ASP A 120 -16.52 7.32 8.40
CA ASP A 120 -16.21 8.59 7.74
C ASP A 120 -16.22 8.44 6.21
N VAL A 121 -15.78 7.27 5.71
CA VAL A 121 -15.81 6.88 4.29
C VAL A 121 -16.25 5.43 4.20
N SER A 122 -17.20 5.10 3.32
CA SER A 122 -17.67 3.72 3.15
C SER A 122 -16.70 2.87 2.31
N LEU A 123 -16.78 1.54 2.47
CA LEU A 123 -16.00 0.61 1.64
C LEU A 123 -16.37 0.72 0.15
N ASP A 124 -17.66 0.91 -0.14
CA ASP A 124 -18.17 1.06 -1.51
C ASP A 124 -17.59 2.30 -2.19
N GLU A 125 -17.45 3.42 -1.46
CA GLU A 125 -16.79 4.62 -1.97
C GLU A 125 -15.32 4.38 -2.28
N LEU A 126 -14.61 3.58 -1.48
CA LEU A 126 -13.23 3.20 -1.81
C LEU A 126 -13.19 2.32 -3.07
N GLN A 127 -14.06 1.32 -3.17
CA GLN A 127 -14.12 0.44 -4.35
C GLN A 127 -14.48 1.19 -5.64
N ALA A 128 -15.30 2.24 -5.55
CA ALA A 128 -15.64 3.09 -6.68
C ALA A 128 -14.50 4.04 -7.11
N ARG A 129 -13.56 4.37 -6.21
CA ARG A 129 -12.52 5.39 -6.42
C ARG A 129 -11.12 4.82 -6.61
N TYR A 130 -10.87 3.57 -6.21
CA TYR A 130 -9.57 2.91 -6.31
C TYR A 130 -9.69 1.64 -7.14
N HIS A 131 -8.61 1.26 -7.83
CA HIS A 131 -8.59 0.03 -8.61
C HIS A 131 -8.58 -1.21 -7.71
N ALA A 132 -8.02 -1.09 -6.51
CA ALA A 132 -7.99 -2.13 -5.49
C ALA A 132 -8.05 -1.53 -4.09
N VAL A 133 -8.61 -2.31 -3.16
CA VAL A 133 -8.65 -2.00 -1.73
C VAL A 133 -8.02 -3.15 -0.96
N VAL A 134 -7.04 -2.86 -0.11
CA VAL A 134 -6.38 -3.83 0.77
C VAL A 134 -6.83 -3.58 2.20
N LEU A 135 -7.37 -4.61 2.86
CA LEU A 135 -7.75 -4.54 4.27
C LEU A 135 -6.58 -5.02 5.13
N ALA A 136 -6.02 -4.12 5.93
CA ALA A 136 -4.88 -4.34 6.81
C ALA A 136 -5.16 -3.80 8.24
N THR A 137 -6.41 -3.93 8.69
CA THR A 137 -6.93 -3.33 9.93
C THR A 137 -6.40 -3.97 11.21
N GLY A 138 -5.79 -5.15 11.12
CA GLY A 138 -5.50 -5.99 12.29
C GLY A 138 -6.78 -6.46 12.99
N ALA A 139 -6.65 -6.88 14.24
CA ALA A 139 -7.76 -7.27 15.11
C ALA A 139 -7.90 -6.25 16.24
N ILE A 140 -9.02 -5.52 16.27
CA ILE A 140 -9.32 -4.48 17.27
C ILE A 140 -10.17 -5.05 18.42
N ARG A 141 -10.83 -6.20 18.19
CA ARG A 141 -11.70 -6.91 19.12
C ARG A 141 -11.44 -8.40 19.01
N ASP A 142 -11.65 -9.10 20.13
CA ASP A 142 -11.52 -10.55 20.26
C ASP A 142 -12.70 -11.31 19.61
#